data_AF-B7XTN8-F1
#
_entry.id   AF-B7XTN8-F1
#
_cell.length_a   1.000
_cell.length_b   1.000
_cell.length_c   1.000
_cell.angle_alpha   90.00
_cell.angle_beta   90.00
_cell.angle_gamma   90.00
#
_symmetry.space_group_name_H-M   'P 1'
#
loop_
_entity.id
_entity.type
_entity.pdbx_description
1 polymer ?
#
loop_
_entity_poly.entity_id
_entity_poly.type
_entity_poly.pdbx_seq_one_letter_code
_entity_poly.pdbx_strand_id
1 'polypeptide(L)'
;MIKMPSSFTIIFSLIIFVTILTYIIPAGKFDKEFKQIGDGSKQEIVVAGTYQLVDRDPRGFLHPIVTILTAMSKGMEHAAEVIIFVLIVGGAYGVIMKTGAIDAGIYCLIKKLGHRD
;
A
#
# COMPACT_ATOMS: atom_id res chain seq x y z
N MET A 1 7.23 32.05 -7.09
CA MET A 1 6.03 31.30 -6.64
C MET A 1 6.25 29.83 -7.00
N ILE A 2 6.64 28.99 -6.05
CA ILE A 2 6.90 27.56 -6.32
C ILE A 2 5.54 26.88 -6.45
N LYS A 3 5.24 26.37 -7.65
CA LYS A 3 4.00 25.63 -7.92
C LYS A 3 4.10 24.28 -7.21
N MET A 4 3.07 23.89 -6.46
CA MET A 4 3.08 22.58 -5.80
C MET A 4 3.31 21.49 -6.86
N PRO A 5 4.32 20.62 -6.66
CA PRO A 5 4.57 19.54 -7.59
C PRO A 5 3.38 18.59 -7.63
N SER A 6 3.13 18.00 -8.79
CA SER A 6 2.08 16.99 -8.94
C SER A 6 2.37 15.77 -8.07
N SER A 7 1.33 15.01 -7.66
CA SER A 7 1.50 13.76 -6.91
C SER A 7 2.46 12.79 -7.62
N PHE A 8 2.41 12.75 -8.96
CA PHE A 8 3.32 11.94 -9.77
C PHE A 8 4.78 12.35 -9.58
N THR A 9 5.07 13.66 -9.61
CA THR A 9 6.41 14.20 -9.40
C THR A 9 6.95 13.88 -8.01
N ILE A 10 6.10 13.99 -6.98
CA ILE A 10 6.47 13.68 -5.59
C ILE A 10 6.83 12.20 -5.45
N ILE A 11 5.97 11.30 -5.96
CA ILE A 11 6.20 9.85 -5.89
C ILE A 11 7.46 9.48 -6.67
N PHE A 12 7.65 10.01 -7.88
CA PHE A 12 8.84 9.73 -8.68
C PHE A 12 10.13 10.20 -7.99
N SER A 13 10.13 11.41 -7.42
CA SER A 13 11.27 11.91 -6.65
C SER A 13 11.55 11.08 -5.40
N LEU A 14 10.50 10.59 -4.73
CA LEU A 14 10.61 9.73 -3.56
C LEU A 14 11.23 8.37 -3.93
N ILE A 15 10.83 7.78 -5.08
CA ILE A 15 11.41 6.52 -5.58
C ILE A 15 12.92 6.68 -5.79
N ILE A 16 13.36 7.77 -6.41
CA ILE A 16 14.79 8.05 -6.61
C ILE A 16 15.51 8.15 -5.26
N PHE A 17 14.96 8.93 -4.33
CA PHE A 17 15.53 9.15 -3.02
C PHE A 17 15.68 7.85 -2.20
N VAL A 18 14.61 7.05 -2.12
CA VAL A 18 14.62 5.75 -1.42
C VAL A 18 15.54 4.74 -2.10
N THR A 19 15.61 4.75 -3.44
CA THR A 19 16.55 3.90 -4.18
C THR A 19 17.99 4.20 -3.77
N ILE A 20 18.39 5.47 -3.73
CA ILE A 20 19.74 5.89 -3.29
C ILE A 20 19.97 5.44 -1.83
N LEU A 21 18.99 5.64 -0.95
CA LEU A 21 19.08 5.27 0.45
C LEU A 21 19.26 3.75 0.66
N THR A 22 18.64 2.93 -0.19
CA THR A 22 18.74 1.45 -0.17
C THR A 22 20.14 0.93 -0.55
N TYR A 23 20.98 1.76 -1.18
CA TYR A 23 22.38 1.42 -1.41
C TYR A 23 23.25 1.74 -0.19
N ILE A 24 22.94 2.83 0.52
CA ILE A 24 23.66 3.23 1.73
C ILE A 24 23.37 2.26 2.88
N ILE A 25 22.11 1.85 3.06
CA ILE A 25 21.68 1.01 4.19
C ILE A 25 21.57 -0.47 3.75
N PRO A 26 22.44 -1.38 4.24
CA PRO A 26 22.33 -2.81 3.95
C PRO A 26 21.14 -3.44 4.67
N ALA A 27 20.56 -4.47 4.05
CA ALA A 27 19.53 -5.27 4.69
C ALA A 27 20.18 -6.21 5.72
N GLY A 28 19.70 -6.14 6.96
CA GLY A 28 20.03 -7.11 8.00
C GLY A 28 18.86 -8.06 8.23
N LYS A 29 19.15 -9.31 8.62
CA LYS A 29 18.16 -10.26 9.11
C LYS A 29 18.57 -10.76 10.49
N PHE A 30 17.56 -11.09 11.29
CA PHE A 30 17.73 -11.83 12.52
C PHE A 30 17.28 -13.26 12.29
N ASP A 31 18.01 -14.20 12.88
CA ASP A 31 17.59 -15.59 12.84
C ASP A 31 16.35 -15.79 13.74
N LYS A 32 15.48 -16.70 13.31
CA LYS A 32 14.18 -16.92 13.93
C LYS A 32 14.08 -18.38 14.33
N GLU A 33 13.95 -18.62 15.64
CA GLU A 33 13.81 -19.97 16.17
C GLU A 33 12.38 -20.19 16.70
N PHE A 34 11.82 -21.36 16.39
CA PHE A 34 10.54 -21.78 16.94
C PHE A 34 10.71 -22.29 18.37
N LYS A 35 10.44 -21.45 19.37
CA LYS A 35 10.35 -21.90 20.75
C LYS A 35 8.93 -22.33 21.09
N GLN A 36 8.81 -23.51 21.70
CA GLN A 36 7.56 -23.96 22.31
C GLN A 36 7.37 -23.18 23.61
N ILE A 37 6.35 -22.34 23.66
CA ILE A 37 5.89 -21.73 24.91
C ILE A 37 4.90 -22.71 25.55
N GLY A 38 4.78 -22.69 26.87
CA GLY A 38 4.18 -23.71 27.76
C GLY A 38 2.73 -24.15 27.51
N ASP A 39 2.15 -23.83 26.35
CA ASP A 39 0.81 -24.20 25.89
C ASP A 39 0.84 -24.96 24.53
N GLY A 40 1.96 -25.64 24.22
CA GLY A 40 2.12 -26.46 23.01
C GLY A 40 2.22 -25.70 21.68
N SER A 41 2.09 -24.37 21.71
CA SER A 41 2.18 -23.49 20.54
C SER A 41 3.63 -23.15 20.21
N LYS A 42 4.05 -23.39 18.96
CA LYS A 42 5.36 -22.95 18.44
C LYS A 42 5.26 -21.49 18.02
N GLN A 43 5.89 -20.59 18.77
CA GLN A 43 6.03 -19.20 18.34
C GLN A 43 7.42 -18.98 17.74
N GLU A 44 7.45 -18.26 16.62
CA GLU A 44 8.67 -17.84 15.94
C GLU A 44 9.27 -16.66 16.73
N ILE A 45 10.33 -16.91 17.49
CA ILE A 45 11.00 -15.91 18.32
C ILE A 45 12.32 -15.51 17.64
N VAL A 46 12.53 -14.21 17.47
CA VAL A 46 13.83 -13.67 17.00
C VAL A 46 14.91 -13.93 18.06
N VAL A 47 16.00 -14.58 17.64
CA VAL A 47 17.11 -14.88 18.55
C VAL A 47 17.95 -13.62 18.75
N ALA A 48 18.09 -13.19 20.00
CA ALA A 48 18.92 -12.03 20.33
C ALA A 48 20.40 -12.32 20.02
N GLY A 49 21.07 -11.41 19.32
CA GLY A 49 22.48 -11.54 18.96
C GLY A 49 22.78 -12.21 17.63
N THR A 50 21.77 -12.74 16.91
CA THR A 50 21.96 -13.38 15.59
C THR A 50 21.78 -12.41 14.41
N TYR A 51 22.11 -11.13 14.61
CA TYR A 51 22.09 -10.16 13.51
C TYR A 51 23.12 -10.58 12.46
N GLN A 52 22.64 -10.95 11.27
CA GLN A 52 23.47 -11.25 10.13
C GLN A 52 23.13 -10.31 8.99
N LEU A 53 24.17 -9.74 8.38
CA LEU A 53 24.04 -9.03 7.13
C LEU A 53 23.64 -10.04 6.06
N VAL A 54 22.55 -9.76 5.35
CA VAL A 54 22.11 -10.62 4.25
C VAL A 54 23.02 -10.37 3.07
N ASP A 55 23.50 -11.45 2.45
CA ASP A 55 24.30 -11.33 1.25
C ASP A 55 23.48 -10.63 0.16
N ARG A 56 24.04 -9.55 -0.38
CA ARG A 56 23.34 -8.76 -1.40
C ARG A 56 23.52 -9.50 -2.71
N ASP A 57 22.41 -9.87 -3.36
CA ASP A 57 22.46 -10.33 -4.76
C ASP A 57 23.29 -9.34 -5.59
N PRO A 58 24.10 -9.81 -6.57
CA PRO A 58 24.95 -8.94 -7.37
C PRO A 58 24.12 -7.91 -8.14
N ARG A 59 23.94 -6.72 -7.55
CA ARG A 59 23.25 -5.60 -8.18
C ARG A 59 24.25 -4.90 -9.09
N GLY A 60 24.19 -5.22 -10.39
CA GLY A 60 24.99 -4.54 -11.41
C GLY A 60 24.77 -3.03 -11.44
N PHE A 61 25.68 -2.27 -12.06
CA PHE A 61 25.61 -0.80 -12.12
C PHE A 61 24.30 -0.26 -12.71
N LEU A 62 23.64 -1.01 -13.59
CA LEU A 62 22.35 -0.66 -14.20
C LEU A 62 21.12 -0.99 -13.33
N HIS A 63 21.29 -1.74 -12.24
CA HIS A 63 20.19 -2.17 -11.37
C HIS A 63 19.36 -1.02 -10.79
N PRO A 64 19.92 0.13 -10.35
CA PRO A 64 19.13 1.25 -9.85
C PRO A 64 18.16 1.80 -10.89
N ILE A 65 18.61 1.94 -12.14
CA ILE A 65 17.80 2.47 -13.24
C ILE A 65 16.63 1.54 -13.53
N VAL A 66 16.89 0.23 -13.62
CA VAL A 66 15.85 -0.79 -13.81
C VAL A 66 14.88 -0.79 -12.62
N THR A 67 15.37 -0.65 -11.39
CA THR A 67 14.53 -0.58 -10.19
C THR A 67 13.61 0.62 -10.21
N ILE A 68 14.11 1.81 -10.56
CA ILE A 68 13.30 3.04 -10.62
C ILE A 68 12.20 2.91 -11.69
N LEU A 69 12.53 2.36 -12.85
CA LEU A 69 11.57 2.16 -13.95
C LEU A 69 10.50 1.11 -13.61
N THR A 70 10.90 0.01 -12.96
CA THR A 70 9.98 -1.09 -12.61
C THR A 70 9.20 -0.85 -11.32
N ALA A 71 9.68 0.03 -10.42
CA ALA A 71 9.05 0.33 -9.14
C ALA A 71 7.61 0.81 -9.30
N MET A 72 7.32 1.61 -10.33
CA MET A 72 5.97 2.09 -10.61
C MET A 72 5.04 0.94 -11.00
N SER A 73 5.47 0.07 -11.92
CA SER A 73 4.69 -1.10 -12.35
C SER A 73 4.42 -2.05 -11.18
N LYS A 74 5.45 -2.34 -10.37
CA LYS A 74 5.30 -3.18 -9.18
C LYS A 74 4.41 -2.56 -8.11
N GLY A 75 4.47 -1.23 -7.97
CA GLY A 75 3.54 -0.48 -7.12
C GLY A 75 2.09 -0.61 -7.60
N MET A 76 1.85 -0.56 -8.92
CA MET A 76 0.52 -0.78 -9.49
C MET A 76 0.02 -2.21 -9.29
N GLU A 77 0.89 -3.22 -9.37
CA GLU A 77 0.54 -4.61 -9.07
C GLU A 77 0.06 -4.75 -7.62
N HIS A 78 0.79 -4.19 -6.65
CA HIS A 78 0.36 -4.20 -5.25
C HIS A 78 -0.88 -3.34 -4.99
N ALA A 79 -1.09 -2.27 -5.75
CA ALA A 79 -2.28 -1.43 -5.66
C ALA A 79 -3.49 -1.99 -6.42
N ALA A 80 -3.32 -3.07 -7.21
CA ALA A 80 -4.36 -3.57 -8.11
C ALA A 80 -5.65 -3.91 -7.36
N GLU A 81 -5.54 -4.51 -6.17
CA GLU A 81 -6.69 -4.84 -5.31
C GLU A 81 -7.52 -3.58 -4.97
N VAL A 82 -6.85 -2.50 -4.58
CA VAL A 82 -7.50 -1.22 -4.25
C VAL A 82 -8.11 -0.57 -5.49
N ILE A 83 -7.40 -0.58 -6.62
CA ILE A 83 -7.88 0.00 -7.88
C ILE A 83 -9.17 -0.71 -8.33
N ILE A 84 -9.17 -2.04 -8.33
CA ILE A 84 -10.33 -2.85 -8.72
C ILE A 84 -11.48 -2.60 -7.75
N PHE A 85 -11.23 -2.58 -6.44
CA PHE A 85 -12.25 -2.26 -5.44
C PHE A 85 -12.91 -0.90 -5.68
N VAL A 86 -12.10 0.15 -5.85
CA VAL A 86 -12.60 1.52 -6.12
C VAL A 86 -13.38 1.58 -7.43
N LEU A 87 -12.97 0.86 -8.47
CA LEU A 87 -13.72 0.79 -9.73
C LEU A 87 -15.08 0.12 -9.56
N ILE A 88 -15.17 -0.97 -8.81
CA ILE A 88 -16.46 -1.64 -8.54
C ILE A 88 -17.37 -0.73 -7.72
N VAL A 89 -16.86 -0.13 -6.65
CA VAL A 89 -17.63 0.80 -5.80
C VAL A 89 -18.06 2.04 -6.60
N GLY A 90 -17.17 2.62 -7.39
CA GLY A 90 -17.46 3.77 -8.25
C GLY A 90 -18.49 3.43 -9.33
N GLY A 91 -18.41 2.25 -9.94
CA GLY A 91 -19.38 1.76 -10.91
C GLY A 91 -20.77 1.57 -10.30
N ALA A 92 -20.84 0.91 -9.13
CA ALA A 92 -22.09 0.76 -8.39
C ALA A 92 -22.66 2.12 -7.96
N TYR A 93 -21.83 3.03 -7.45
CA TYR A 93 -22.22 4.39 -7.09
C TYR A 93 -22.80 5.14 -8.29
N GLY A 94 -22.17 5.02 -9.47
CA GLY A 94 -22.67 5.60 -10.71
C GLY A 94 -24.06 5.09 -11.12
N VAL A 95 -24.30 3.78 -10.99
CA VAL A 95 -25.63 3.19 -11.27
C VAL A 95 -26.67 3.71 -10.29
N ILE A 96 -26.36 3.71 -8.98
CA ILE A 96 -27.28 4.16 -7.94
C ILE A 96 -27.63 5.66 -8.10
N MET A 97 -26.65 6.48 -8.45
CA MET A 97 -26.87 7.91 -8.74
C MET A 97 -27.71 8.10 -10.00
N LYS A 98 -27.46 7.32 -11.07
CA LYS A 98 -28.26 7.42 -12.29
C LYS A 98 -29.71 6.98 -12.12
N THR A 99 -29.97 6.00 -11.25
CA THR A 99 -31.34 5.55 -10.97
C THR A 99 -32.08 6.49 -10.01
N GLY A 100 -31.39 7.47 -9.40
CA GLY A 100 -31.97 8.36 -8.40
C GLY A 100 -32.40 7.63 -7.13
N ALA A 101 -31.93 6.40 -6.91
CA ALA A 101 -32.34 5.58 -5.78
C ALA A 101 -31.93 6.21 -4.44
N ILE A 102 -30.77 6.88 -4.40
CA ILE A 102 -30.33 7.65 -3.22
C ILE A 102 -31.26 8.84 -2.99
N ASP A 103 -31.59 9.62 -4.01
CA ASP A 103 -32.47 10.80 -3.89
C ASP A 103 -33.87 10.41 -3.42
N ALA A 104 -34.43 9.35 -4.00
CA ALA A 104 -35.72 8.79 -3.60
C ALA A 104 -35.70 8.23 -2.16
N GLY A 105 -34.60 7.58 -1.77
CA GLY A 105 -34.39 7.08 -0.42
C GLY A 105 -34.35 8.21 0.61
N ILE A 106 -33.57 9.27 0.34
CA ILE A 106 -33.50 10.47 1.19
C ILE A 106 -34.87 11.14 1.28
N TYR A 107 -35.58 11.30 0.15
CA TYR A 107 -36.92 11.87 0.14
C TYR A 107 -37.92 11.06 0.99
N CYS A 108 -37.87 9.73 0.92
CA CYS A 108 -38.70 8.86 1.75
C CYS A 108 -38.39 9.00 3.25
N LEU A 109 -37.10 9.10 3.61
CA LEU A 109 -36.67 9.33 4.99
C LEU A 109 -37.17 10.68 5.52
N ILE A 110 -37.03 11.75 4.74
CA ILE A 110 -37.53 13.08 5.09
C ILE A 110 -39.04 13.06 5.26
N LYS A 111 -39.80 12.44 4.35
CA LYS A 111 -41.27 12.35 4.46
C LYS A 111 -41.72 11.56 5.69
N LYS A 112 -40.97 10.54 6.08
CA LYS A 112 -41.30 9.67 7.23
C LYS A 112 -40.94 10.31 8.57
N LEU A 113 -39.87 11.09 8.63
CA LEU A 113 -39.35 11.70 9.86
C LEU A 113 -39.75 13.18 10.02
N GLY A 114 -39.96 13.91 8.93
CA GLY A 114 -40.29 15.34 8.91
C GLY A 114 -41.74 15.67 9.31
N HIS A 115 -42.57 14.67 9.61
CA HIS A 115 -43.87 14.85 10.26
C HIS A 115 -43.82 14.63 11.78
N ARG A 116 -42.62 14.53 12.37
CA ARG A 116 -42.45 14.44 13.81
C ARG A 116 -42.04 15.78 14.39
N ASP A 117 -42.88 16.79 14.15
CA ASP A 117 -43.11 17.99 14.95
C ASP A 117 -44.55 18.47 14.70
#